data_AF-A0A6F8VCT2-F1
#
_entry.id   AF-A0A6F8VCT2-F1
#
_cell.length_a   1.000
_cell.length_b   1.000
_cell.length_c   1.000
_cell.angle_alpha   90.00
_cell.angle_beta   90.00
_cell.angle_gamma   90.00
#
_symmetry.space_group_name_H-M   'P 1'
#
loop_
_entity.id
_entity.type
_entity.pdbx_description
1 polymer ?
#
loop_
_entity_poly.entity_id
_entity_poly.type
_entity_poly.pdbx_seq_one_letter_code
_entity_poly.pdbx_strand_id
1 'polypeptide(L)'
;MKFIFLTILLLGASPAAIPAAWSASSAFDQTRVMVAGARLSDAEEMLQQWLAVHPEDQEARFLLARVFAWQGKSSEALLEYERLLGKDPDNGEYLEGKAQLPLKPQPQGRPLDISPSF
;
A
#
# COMPACT_ATOMS: atom_id res chain seq x y z
N MET A 1 48.67 -14.44 -18.27
CA MET A 1 47.83 -15.63 -18.57
C MET A 1 46.40 -15.32 -18.18
N LYS A 2 45.45 -15.51 -19.10
CA LYS A 2 44.00 -15.25 -18.97
C LYS A 2 43.33 -16.44 -18.27
N PHE A 3 42.56 -16.20 -17.22
CA PHE A 3 41.69 -17.23 -16.64
C PHE A 3 40.35 -17.25 -17.37
N ILE A 4 39.94 -18.47 -17.70
CA ILE A 4 38.84 -18.85 -18.60
C ILE A 4 37.53 -18.80 -17.80
N PHE A 5 36.49 -18.21 -18.41
CA PHE A 5 35.12 -18.22 -17.93
C PHE A 5 34.58 -19.65 -17.87
N LEU A 6 34.08 -20.08 -16.72
CA LEU A 6 33.24 -21.27 -16.60
C LEU A 6 31.77 -20.84 -16.62
N THR A 7 31.18 -20.98 -17.81
CA THR A 7 29.74 -20.91 -18.08
C THR A 7 28.99 -21.98 -17.29
N ILE A 8 28.18 -21.58 -16.32
CA ILE A 8 27.10 -22.40 -15.80
C ILE A 8 25.82 -22.00 -16.54
N LEU A 9 25.35 -22.94 -17.35
CA LEU A 9 24.09 -22.90 -18.08
C LEU A 9 22.93 -22.93 -17.08
N LEU A 10 22.43 -21.76 -16.68
CA LEU A 10 21.22 -21.65 -15.87
C LEU A 10 20.00 -21.68 -16.81
N LEU A 11 19.28 -22.80 -16.76
CA LEU A 11 18.02 -23.03 -17.44
C LEU A 11 17.05 -21.87 -17.10
N GLY A 12 16.65 -21.12 -18.12
CA GLY A 12 15.87 -19.90 -17.99
C GLY A 12 14.48 -20.14 -17.41
N ALA A 13 14.32 -19.87 -16.12
CA ALA A 13 13.08 -19.34 -15.60
C ALA A 13 13.21 -17.81 -15.65
N SER A 14 12.63 -17.20 -16.68
CA SER A 14 12.46 -15.75 -16.70
C SER A 14 11.67 -15.37 -15.43
N PRO A 15 12.17 -14.47 -14.55
CA PRO A 15 11.28 -13.89 -13.56
C PRO A 15 10.16 -13.24 -14.35
N ALA A 16 8.91 -13.65 -14.05
CA ALA A 16 7.72 -13.06 -14.62
C ALA A 16 7.92 -11.54 -14.69
N ALA A 17 7.96 -11.01 -15.90
CA ALA A 17 8.06 -9.57 -16.12
C ALA A 17 6.87 -8.95 -15.38
N ILE A 18 7.14 -8.21 -14.32
CA ILE A 18 6.13 -7.37 -13.68
C ILE A 18 5.61 -6.47 -14.80
N PRO A 19 4.32 -6.53 -15.18
CA PRO A 19 3.83 -5.75 -16.31
C PRO A 19 4.12 -4.28 -16.03
N ALA A 20 4.60 -3.55 -17.04
CA ALA A 20 4.96 -2.13 -16.98
C ALA A 20 3.82 -1.17 -16.52
N ALA A 21 2.65 -1.73 -16.19
CA ALA A 21 1.51 -1.07 -15.55
C ALA A 21 1.74 -0.67 -14.08
N TRP A 22 2.81 -1.14 -13.43
CA TRP A 22 3.22 -0.74 -12.07
C TRP A 22 4.27 0.39 -12.08
N SER A 23 4.46 1.07 -13.22
CA SER A 23 5.29 2.28 -13.28
C SER A 23 4.49 3.48 -12.80
N ALA A 24 4.55 3.72 -11.49
CA ALA A 24 4.49 5.01 -10.78
C ALA A 24 3.39 6.05 -11.12
N SER A 25 2.44 5.79 -12.01
CA SER A 25 1.41 6.75 -12.43
C SER A 25 -0.01 6.33 -12.05
N SER A 26 -0.22 5.18 -11.40
CA SER A 26 -1.58 4.66 -11.21
C SER A 26 -1.87 4.07 -9.84
N ALA A 27 -1.01 4.23 -8.83
CA ALA A 27 -1.37 3.83 -7.47
C ALA A 27 -2.65 4.58 -7.01
N PHE A 28 -2.78 5.85 -7.42
CA PHE A 28 -4.02 6.63 -7.35
C PHE A 28 -5.17 6.06 -8.20
N ASP A 29 -4.92 5.66 -9.45
CA ASP A 29 -5.98 5.14 -10.35
C ASP A 29 -6.48 3.74 -9.95
N GLN A 30 -5.64 2.90 -9.36
CA GLN A 30 -6.02 1.58 -8.84
C GLN A 30 -6.80 1.69 -7.53
N THR A 31 -6.51 2.72 -6.73
CA THR A 31 -7.24 3.00 -5.48
C THR A 31 -8.63 3.61 -5.74
N ARG A 32 -8.86 4.28 -6.89
CA ARG A 32 -10.17 4.85 -7.27
C ARG A 32 -11.30 3.83 -7.49
N VAL A 33 -11.03 2.52 -7.48
CA VAL A 33 -12.03 1.48 -7.82
C VAL A 33 -12.24 0.43 -6.72
N MET A 34 -11.85 0.72 -5.48
CA MET A 34 -12.11 -0.18 -4.34
C MET A 34 -13.36 0.23 -3.55
N VAL A 35 -14.46 0.40 -4.30
CA VAL A 35 -15.80 0.61 -3.73
C VAL A 35 -16.43 -0.76 -3.46
N ALA A 36 -16.21 -1.27 -2.25
CA ALA A 36 -16.90 -2.34 -1.52
C ALA A 36 -15.88 -3.21 -0.80
N GLY A 37 -16.10 -3.49 0.49
CA GLY A 37 -15.14 -4.12 1.41
C GLY A 37 -14.50 -5.44 0.96
N ALA A 38 -14.98 -6.08 -0.11
CA ALA A 38 -14.31 -7.20 -0.77
C ALA A 38 -12.96 -6.82 -1.41
N ARG A 39 -12.77 -5.58 -1.90
CA ARG A 39 -11.54 -5.17 -2.58
C ARG A 39 -10.46 -4.58 -1.66
N LEU A 40 -10.82 -4.18 -0.44
CA LEU A 40 -9.86 -3.59 0.49
C LEU A 40 -8.85 -4.62 1.01
N SER A 41 -9.29 -5.87 1.25
CA SER A 41 -8.40 -6.96 1.66
C SER A 41 -7.38 -7.30 0.57
N ASP A 42 -7.81 -7.36 -0.70
CA ASP A 42 -6.90 -7.58 -1.83
C ASP A 42 -5.88 -6.43 -1.95
N ALA A 43 -6.33 -5.18 -1.74
CA ALA A 43 -5.46 -3.99 -1.73
C ALA A 43 -4.37 -4.08 -0.66
N GLU A 44 -4.78 -4.42 0.56
CA GLU A 44 -3.89 -4.59 1.69
C GLU A 44 -2.82 -5.64 1.36
N GLU A 45 -3.23 -6.80 0.86
CA GLU A 45 -2.30 -7.87 0.50
C GLU A 45 -1.33 -7.42 -0.60
N MET A 46 -1.84 -6.81 -1.67
CA MET A 46 -1.00 -6.31 -2.77
C MET A 46 0.01 -5.26 -2.30
N LEU A 47 -0.42 -4.31 -1.45
CA LEU A 47 0.44 -3.26 -0.92
C LEU A 47 1.48 -3.81 0.07
N GLN A 48 1.11 -4.79 0.91
CA GLN A 48 2.05 -5.47 1.80
C GLN A 48 3.11 -6.25 1.01
N GLN A 49 2.70 -6.98 -0.04
CA GLN A 49 3.63 -7.69 -0.93
C GLN A 49 4.56 -6.71 -1.67
N TRP A 50 4.03 -5.58 -2.14
CA TRP A 50 4.82 -4.53 -2.78
C TRP A 50 5.85 -3.94 -1.81
N LEU A 51 5.43 -3.55 -0.61
CA LEU A 51 6.29 -2.96 0.41
C LEU A 51 7.33 -3.95 0.97
N ALA A 52 7.10 -5.27 0.85
CA ALA A 52 8.11 -6.27 1.17
C ALA A 52 9.31 -6.22 0.20
N VAL A 53 9.08 -5.80 -1.05
CA VAL A 53 10.13 -5.63 -2.07
C VAL A 53 10.64 -4.18 -2.12
N HIS A 54 9.77 -3.21 -1.85
CA HIS A 54 10.03 -1.77 -1.92
C HIS A 54 9.76 -1.06 -0.59
N PRO A 55 10.55 -1.35 0.47
CA PRO A 55 10.23 -0.89 1.84
C PRO A 55 10.26 0.63 2.04
N GLU A 56 10.99 1.36 1.18
CA GLU A 56 11.13 2.81 1.22
C GLU A 56 10.09 3.56 0.35
N ASP A 57 9.16 2.84 -0.29
CA ASP A 57 8.09 3.46 -1.08
C ASP A 57 7.06 4.11 -0.16
N GLN A 58 7.20 5.43 0.03
CA GLN A 58 6.34 6.23 0.90
C GLN A 58 4.91 6.33 0.36
N GLU A 59 4.73 6.33 -0.96
CA GLU A 59 3.40 6.41 -1.58
C GLU A 59 2.62 5.10 -1.34
N ALA A 60 3.25 3.95 -1.57
CA ALA A 60 2.63 2.66 -1.28
C ALA A 60 2.31 2.51 0.22
N ARG A 61 3.17 3.02 1.10
CA ARG A 61 2.92 3.03 2.55
C ARG A 61 1.75 3.95 2.92
N PHE A 62 1.64 5.11 2.30
CA PHE A 62 0.52 6.03 2.49
C PHE A 62 -0.80 5.40 2.04
N LEU A 63 -0.81 4.74 0.88
CA LEU A 63 -1.98 3.99 0.41
C LEU A 63 -2.36 2.86 1.36
N LEU A 64 -1.39 2.12 1.90
CA LEU A 64 -1.66 1.08 2.89
C LEU A 64 -2.30 1.67 4.16
N ALA A 65 -1.80 2.82 4.65
CA ALA A 65 -2.39 3.52 5.78
C ALA A 65 -3.87 3.87 5.53
N ARG A 66 -4.20 4.35 4.33
CA ARG A 66 -5.58 4.67 3.94
C ARG A 66 -6.46 3.44 3.81
N VAL A 67 -5.95 2.35 3.24
CA VAL A 67 -6.66 1.06 3.16
C VAL A 67 -7.00 0.56 4.55
N PHE A 68 -6.03 0.57 5.48
CA PHE A 68 -6.29 0.23 6.87
C PHE A 68 -7.35 1.12 7.51
N ALA A 69 -7.32 2.43 7.28
CA ALA A 69 -8.33 3.35 7.77
C ALA A 69 -9.74 3.01 7.25
N TRP A 70 -9.88 2.72 5.95
CA TRP A 70 -11.16 2.33 5.34
C TRP A 70 -11.67 0.97 5.79
N GLN A 71 -10.78 0.03 6.12
CA GLN A 71 -11.14 -1.25 6.74
C GLN A 71 -11.50 -1.11 8.22
N GLY A 72 -11.33 0.07 8.82
CA GLY A 72 -11.52 0.30 10.26
C GLY A 72 -10.33 -0.17 11.13
N LYS A 73 -9.24 -0.64 10.51
CA LYS A 73 -7.98 -1.06 11.15
C LYS A 73 -7.15 0.16 11.58
N SER A 74 -7.69 0.91 12.53
CA SER A 74 -7.16 2.24 12.90
C SER A 74 -5.79 2.17 13.55
N SER A 75 -5.48 1.10 14.29
CA SER A 75 -4.17 0.90 14.91
C SER A 75 -3.09 0.69 13.86
N GLU A 76 -3.38 -0.12 12.84
CA GLU A 76 -2.47 -0.41 11.73
C GLU A 76 -2.27 0.84 10.87
N ALA A 77 -3.34 1.58 10.57
CA ALA A 77 -3.25 2.86 9.86
C ALA A 77 -2.36 3.87 10.60
N LEU A 78 -2.54 3.99 11.93
CA LEU A 78 -1.74 4.88 12.77
C LEU A 78 -0.24 4.57 12.68
N LEU A 79 0.13 3.30 12.75
CA LEU A 79 1.53 2.88 12.65
C LEU A 79 2.15 3.26 11.30
N GLU A 80 1.41 3.11 10.20
CA GLU A 80 1.93 3.50 8.88
C GLU A 80 2.08 5.02 8.76
N TYR A 81 1.12 5.80 9.25
CA TYR A 81 1.26 7.27 9.29
C TYR A 81 2.42 7.73 10.16
N GLU A 82 2.68 7.08 11.30
CA GLU A 82 3.83 7.43 12.16
C GLU A 82 5.17 7.16 11.49
N ARG A 83 5.27 6.08 10.69
CA ARG A 83 6.49 5.83 9.91
C ARG A 83 6.72 6.89 8.84
N LEU A 84 5.66 7.31 8.17
CA LEU A 84 5.71 8.37 7.15
C LEU A 84 6.11 9.71 7.77
N LEU A 85 5.45 10.10 8.87
CA LEU A 85 5.78 11.33 9.62
C LEU A 85 7.16 11.29 10.26
N GLY A 86 7.71 10.10 10.56
CA GLY A 86 9.09 9.97 10.99
C GLY A 86 10.10 10.36 9.91
N LYS A 87 9.72 10.34 8.62
CA LYS A 87 10.54 10.75 7.48
C LYS A 87 10.24 12.17 7.04
N ASP A 88 8.96 12.54 7.01
CA ASP A 88 8.48 13.86 6.64
C ASP A 88 7.47 14.38 7.68
N PRO A 89 7.95 15.01 8.78
CA PRO A 89 7.11 15.38 9.92
C PRO A 89 6.05 16.45 9.62
N ASP A 90 6.29 17.29 8.61
CA ASP A 90 5.45 18.43 8.28
C ASP A 90 4.52 18.13 7.08
N ASN A 91 4.47 16.88 6.62
CA ASN A 91 3.62 16.47 5.52
C ASN A 91 2.13 16.61 5.88
N GLY A 92 1.46 17.56 5.24
CA GLY A 92 0.04 17.85 5.48
C GLY A 92 -0.86 16.64 5.25
N GLU A 93 -0.61 15.84 4.22
CA GLU A 93 -1.46 14.69 3.88
C GLU A 93 -1.35 13.57 4.93
N TYR A 94 -0.15 13.34 5.46
CA TYR A 94 0.05 12.32 6.50
C TYR A 94 -0.54 12.76 7.84
N LEU A 95 -0.38 14.03 8.20
CA LEU A 95 -1.00 14.62 9.39
C LEU A 95 -2.53 14.57 9.30
N GLU A 96 -3.08 14.93 8.15
CA GLU A 96 -4.51 14.91 7.89
C GLU A 96 -5.06 13.48 7.96
N GLY A 97 -4.42 12.54 7.26
CA GLY A 97 -4.81 11.13 7.26
C GLY A 97 -4.80 10.51 8.66
N LYS A 98 -3.79 10.84 9.48
CA LYS A 98 -3.70 10.43 10.89
C LYS A 98 -4.80 11.06 11.74
N ALA A 99 -5.10 12.34 11.55
CA ALA A 99 -6.11 13.07 12.33
C ALA A 99 -7.54 12.58 12.07
N GLN A 100 -7.81 12.07 10.87
CA GLN A 100 -9.12 11.53 10.49
C GLN A 100 -9.38 10.09 10.97
N LEU A 101 -8.39 9.45 11.60
CA LEU A 101 -8.59 8.10 12.13
C LEU A 101 -9.70 8.11 13.20
N PRO A 102 -10.67 7.19 13.13
CA PRO A 102 -11.77 7.18 14.08
C PRO A 102 -11.24 6.88 15.49
N LEU A 103 -11.63 7.72 16.45
CA LEU A 103 -11.23 7.63 17.86
C LEU A 103 -11.71 6.34 18.56
N LYS A 104 -12.56 5.55 17.91
CA LYS A 104 -13.08 4.29 18.40
C LYS A 104 -12.80 3.20 17.38
N PRO A 105 -12.24 2.04 17.79
CA PRO A 105 -12.09 0.90 16.89
C PRO A 105 -13.48 0.55 16.34
N GLN A 106 -13.63 0.64 15.02
CA GLN A 106 -14.86 0.20 14.37
C GLN A 106 -14.90 -1.33 14.46
N PRO A 107 -16.02 -1.94 14.86
CA PRO A 107 -16.16 -3.38 14.77
C PRO A 107 -15.95 -3.79 13.32
N GLN A 108 -14.92 -4.60 13.07
CA GLN A 108 -14.57 -5.10 11.75
C GLN A 108 -15.84 -5.70 11.10
N GLY A 109 -16.27 -5.15 9.97
CA GLY A 109 -17.34 -5.75 9.17
C GLY A 109 -18.60 -4.92 8.90
N ARG A 110 -18.66 -3.62 9.24
CA ARG A 110 -19.71 -2.76 8.68
C ARG A 110 -19.13 -1.96 7.50
N PRO A 111 -19.62 -2.15 6.26
CA PRO A 111 -19.32 -1.23 5.17
C PRO A 111 -19.64 0.20 5.65
N LEU A 112 -18.67 1.11 5.56
CA LEU A 112 -18.92 2.53 5.77
C LEU A 112 -20.03 2.90 4.77
N ASP A 113 -21.20 3.24 5.28
CA ASP A 113 -22.29 3.79 4.48
C ASP A 113 -21.85 5.16 4.00
N ILE A 114 -21.21 5.19 2.84
CA ILE A 114 -20.79 6.39 2.12
C ILE A 114 -21.90 6.88 1.19
N SER A 115 -23.16 6.56 1.47
CA SER A 115 -24.28 7.18 0.77
C SER A 115 -24.21 8.70 0.98
N PRO A 116 -24.11 9.51 -0.09
CA PRO A 116 -24.26 10.94 0.05
C PRO A 116 -25.64 11.21 0.64
N SER A 117 -25.69 11.89 1.78
CA SER A 117 -26.96 12.36 2.33
C SER A 117 -27.54 13.38 1.35
N PHE A 118 -28.59 12.99 0.63
CA PHE A 118 -29.46 13.87 -0.15
C PHE A 118 -30.82 14.01 0.55
#